data_AF-A0A2N6UIZ3-F1
#
_entry.id   AF-A0A2N6UIZ3-F1
#
_cell.length_a   1.000
_cell.length_b   1.000
_cell.length_c   1.000
_cell.angle_alpha   90.00
_cell.angle_beta   90.00
_cell.angle_gamma   90.00
#
_symmetry.space_group_name_H-M   'P 1'
#
loop_
_entity.id
_entity.type
_entity.pdbx_description
1 polymer ?
#
loop_
_entity_poly.entity_id
_entity_poly.type
_entity_poly.pdbx_seq_one_letter_code
_entity_poly.pdbx_strand_id
1 'polypeptide(L)'
;MKRLISQEEVLKNKNEKEIYIDDNTIITAAAKDLAKEFGIEFKKCDCKSQKNDIEEKKEEVKQSQDCKKSSAVLSEDQIYKILKKGIEQGLLSESDIERMMG
;
A
#
# COMPACT_ATOMS: atom_id res chain seq x y z
N MET A 1 -19.85 4.01 7.33
CA MET A 1 -19.24 5.23 7.90
C MET A 1 -18.18 5.72 6.93
N LYS A 2 -18.02 7.04 6.73
CA LYS A 2 -16.98 7.59 5.85
C LYS A 2 -15.66 7.71 6.62
N ARG A 3 -14.53 7.43 5.97
CA ARG A 3 -13.17 7.66 6.50
C ARG A 3 -12.71 9.06 6.06
N LEU A 4 -11.89 9.73 6.86
CA LEU A 4 -11.33 11.04 6.52
C LEU A 4 -9.80 11.03 6.65
N ILE A 5 -9.12 11.51 5.62
CA ILE A 5 -7.67 11.65 5.57
C ILE A 5 -7.31 13.11 5.88
N SER A 6 -6.77 13.32 7.07
CA SER A 6 -6.19 14.58 7.54
C SER A 6 -4.70 14.67 7.20
N GLN A 7 -4.17 15.89 7.27
CA GLN A 7 -2.73 16.18 7.22
C GLN A 7 -1.89 15.26 8.11
N GLU A 8 -2.37 14.93 9.30
CA GLU A 8 -1.67 14.03 10.25
C GLU A 8 -1.51 12.60 9.72
N GLU A 9 -2.49 12.08 8.96
CA GLU A 9 -2.41 10.74 8.36
C GLU A 9 -1.34 10.71 7.26
N VAL A 10 -1.18 11.80 6.50
CA VAL A 10 -0.11 11.95 5.51
C VAL A 10 1.25 12.08 6.18
N LEU A 11 1.35 12.86 7.27
CA LEU A 11 2.59 13.01 8.05
C LEU A 11 3.06 11.71 8.72
N LYS A 12 2.13 10.83 9.12
CA LYS A 12 2.46 9.47 9.61
C LYS A 12 3.05 8.60 8.49
N ASN A 13 2.47 8.68 7.28
CA ASN A 13 2.89 7.90 6.12
C ASN A 13 3.94 8.61 5.24
N LYS A 14 4.66 9.60 5.77
CA LYS A 14 5.67 10.41 5.06
C LYS A 14 6.82 9.63 4.41
N ASN A 15 7.02 8.36 4.78
CA ASN A 15 8.04 7.47 4.24
C ASN A 15 7.47 6.50 3.18
N GLU A 16 6.15 6.42 3.05
CA GLU A 16 5.46 5.62 2.04
C GLU A 16 5.27 6.46 0.78
N LYS A 17 5.46 5.84 -0.39
CA LYS A 17 5.23 6.53 -1.68
C LYS A 17 3.75 6.60 -2.06
N GLU A 18 2.90 5.78 -1.43
CA GLU A 18 1.54 5.51 -1.90
C GLU A 18 0.61 5.31 -0.71
N ILE A 19 -0.48 6.08 -0.63
CA ILE A 19 -1.54 5.90 0.39
C ILE A 19 -2.76 5.29 -0.30
N TYR A 20 -3.20 4.12 0.18
CA TYR A 20 -4.38 3.45 -0.35
C TYR A 20 -5.67 4.01 0.28
N ILE A 21 -6.62 4.40 -0.58
CA ILE A 21 -7.90 4.99 -0.21
C ILE A 21 -9.08 4.19 -0.79
N ASP A 22 -10.18 4.12 -0.05
CA ASP A 22 -11.45 3.54 -0.51
C ASP A 22 -12.40 4.65 -1.00
N ASP A 23 -13.43 4.33 -1.78
CA ASP A 23 -14.42 5.33 -2.25
C ASP A 23 -15.20 6.03 -1.12
N ASN A 24 -15.26 5.43 0.07
CA ASN A 24 -15.82 6.05 1.27
C ASN A 24 -14.82 6.99 2.00
N THR A 25 -13.69 7.33 1.39
CA THR A 25 -12.62 8.15 1.97
C THR A 25 -12.67 9.59 1.45
N ILE A 26 -12.79 10.55 2.37
CA ILE A 26 -12.70 11.98 2.07
C ILE A 26 -11.28 12.45 2.35
N ILE A 27 -10.59 13.00 1.35
CA ILE A 27 -9.27 13.62 1.51
C ILE A 27 -9.46 15.12 1.75
N THR A 28 -8.88 15.64 2.84
CA THR A 28 -8.85 17.09 3.09
C THR A 28 -7.90 17.81 2.12
N ALA A 29 -8.17 19.06 1.76
CA ALA A 29 -7.30 19.83 0.85
C ALA A 29 -5.85 19.86 1.35
N ALA A 30 -5.65 20.20 2.63
CA ALA A 30 -4.32 20.19 3.27
C ALA A 30 -3.61 18.84 3.19
N ALA A 31 -4.32 17.71 3.31
CA ALA A 31 -3.72 16.39 3.11
C ALA A 31 -3.30 16.16 1.65
N LYS A 32 -4.08 16.65 0.68
CA LYS A 32 -3.76 16.55 -0.75
C LYS A 32 -2.53 17.37 -1.13
N ASP A 33 -2.43 18.60 -0.60
CA ASP A 33 -1.30 19.48 -0.86
C ASP A 33 -0.01 18.92 -0.22
N LEU A 34 -0.06 18.48 1.04
CA LEU A 34 1.09 17.86 1.71
C LEU A 34 1.54 16.54 1.07
N ALA A 35 0.60 15.69 0.64
CA ALA A 35 0.95 14.46 -0.07
C ALA A 35 1.75 14.78 -1.34
N LYS A 36 1.37 15.84 -2.06
CA LYS A 36 2.11 16.31 -3.24
C LYS A 36 3.51 16.85 -2.87
N GLU A 37 3.66 17.57 -1.76
CA GLU A 37 4.98 18.02 -1.28
C GLU A 37 5.91 16.87 -0.87
N PHE A 38 5.36 15.81 -0.26
CA PHE A 38 6.11 14.61 0.12
C PHE A 38 6.29 13.59 -1.01
N GLY A 39 5.71 13.81 -2.19
CA GLY A 39 5.79 12.87 -3.32
C GLY A 39 4.97 11.58 -3.13
N ILE A 40 3.85 11.68 -2.40
CA ILE A 40 2.96 10.60 -2.02
C ILE A 40 1.73 10.58 -2.94
N GLU A 41 1.45 9.45 -3.58
CA GLU A 41 0.29 9.28 -4.45
C GLU A 41 -0.89 8.60 -3.72
N PHE A 42 -2.10 9.12 -3.88
CA PHE A 42 -3.31 8.45 -3.39
C PHE A 42 -3.80 7.43 -4.41
N LYS A 43 -3.72 6.14 -4.08
CA LYS A 43 -4.23 5.05 -4.92
C LYS A 43 -5.58 4.56 -4.43
N LYS A 44 -6.55 4.43 -5.34
CA LYS A 44 -7.82 3.76 -5.00
C LYS A 44 -7.62 2.25 -4.88
N CYS A 45 -8.07 1.67 -3.77
CA CYS A 45 -8.11 0.24 -3.59
C CYS A 45 -9.44 -0.31 -4.10
N ASP A 46 -9.47 -0.82 -5.34
CA ASP A 46 -10.67 -1.39 -5.99
C ASP A 46 -11.04 -2.79 -5.42
N CYS A 47 -10.97 -2.93 -4.10
CA CYS A 47 -11.43 -4.12 -3.38
C CYS A 47 -12.97 -4.08 -3.28
N LYS A 48 -13.63 -4.45 -4.38
CA LYS A 48 -15.10 -4.58 -4.49
C LYS A 48 -15.69 -5.55 -3.47
N SER A 49 -15.89 -5.06 -2.26
CA SER A 49 -16.83 -5.61 -1.29
C SER A 49 -18.16 -4.91 -1.51
N GLN A 50 -19.12 -5.67 -2.03
CA GLN A 50 -20.46 -5.20 -2.37
C GLN A 50 -21.11 -4.44 -1.20
N LYS A 51 -21.69 -3.28 -1.50
CA LYS A 51 -23.07 -2.92 -1.09
C LYS A 51 -23.51 -1.62 -1.77
N ASN A 52 -24.76 -1.63 -2.21
CA ASN A 52 -25.56 -0.45 -2.59
C ASN A 52 -25.55 0.58 -1.42
N ASP A 53 -25.82 1.87 -1.59
CA ASP A 53 -26.87 2.47 -2.43
C ASP A 53 -26.66 3.99 -2.61
N ILE A 54 -27.37 4.61 -3.56
CA ILE A 54 -27.65 6.07 -3.67
C ILE A 54 -26.50 7.01 -4.11
N GLU A 55 -26.45 7.20 -5.43
CA GLU A 55 -26.74 8.46 -6.16
C GLU A 55 -25.87 9.75 -6.05
N GLU A 56 -25.69 10.32 -7.24
CA GLU A 56 -25.26 11.68 -7.64
C GLU A 56 -23.81 12.19 -7.52
N LYS A 57 -23.27 12.54 -8.70
CA LYS A 57 -22.20 13.52 -9.01
C LYS A 57 -20.78 13.18 -8.51
N LYS A 58 -19.72 13.23 -9.33
CA LYS A 58 -19.56 13.84 -10.67
C LYS A 58 -18.31 13.28 -11.39
N GLU A 59 -18.33 13.39 -12.72
CA GLU A 59 -17.16 13.46 -13.64
C GLU A 59 -16.09 12.34 -13.59
N GLU A 60 -16.23 11.42 -14.56
CA GLU A 60 -15.18 10.99 -15.50
C GLU A 60 -13.72 10.87 -15.02
N VAL A 61 -13.29 9.64 -14.72
CA VAL A 61 -11.96 9.17 -15.16
C VAL A 61 -12.09 7.77 -15.77
N LYS A 62 -11.65 7.63 -17.02
CA LYS A 62 -11.65 6.38 -17.76
C LYS A 62 -10.64 5.38 -17.17
N GLN A 63 -11.01 4.09 -17.23
CA GLN A 63 -10.20 2.98 -17.79
C GLN A 63 -8.71 3.27 -18.03
N SER A 64 -7.71 2.50 -17.59
CA SER A 64 -7.62 1.18 -16.94
C SER A 64 -6.21 1.09 -16.26
N GLN A 65 -5.59 -0.02 -15.81
CA GLN A 65 -5.87 -1.47 -15.90
C GLN A 65 -5.09 -2.25 -14.81
N ASP A 66 -5.27 -3.58 -14.78
CA ASP A 66 -4.30 -4.56 -14.26
C ASP A 66 -3.93 -4.48 -12.77
N CYS A 67 -4.92 -4.33 -11.89
CA CYS A 67 -4.81 -4.83 -10.51
C CYS A 67 -4.78 -6.37 -10.49
N LYS A 68 -3.72 -6.99 -11.02
CA LYS A 68 -3.43 -8.39 -10.73
C LYS A 68 -3.18 -8.52 -9.22
N LYS A 69 -4.05 -9.29 -8.55
CA LYS A 69 -3.71 -9.93 -7.27
C LYS A 69 -2.57 -10.92 -7.55
N SER A 70 -1.35 -10.40 -7.62
CA SER A 70 -0.17 -11.24 -7.56
C SER A 70 -0.09 -11.76 -6.13
N SER A 71 -0.57 -13.00 -5.92
CA SER A 71 -0.05 -13.82 -4.84
C SER A 71 1.46 -13.84 -5.06
N ALA A 72 2.20 -13.10 -4.23
CA ALA A 72 3.63 -12.88 -4.39
C ALA A 72 4.40 -14.14 -3.98
N VAL A 73 4.25 -15.19 -4.77
CA VAL A 73 5.07 -16.39 -4.71
C VAL A 73 6.48 -15.96 -5.11
N LEU A 74 7.32 -15.74 -4.10
CA LEU A 74 8.74 -15.47 -4.30
C LEU A 74 9.35 -16.69 -4.99
N SER A 75 10.14 -16.47 -6.04
CA SER A 75 10.94 -17.56 -6.61
C SER A 75 12.07 -17.95 -5.66
N GLU A 76 12.57 -19.17 -5.79
CA GLU A 76 13.67 -19.72 -4.99
C GLU A 76 14.88 -18.78 -4.97
N ASP A 77 15.26 -18.21 -6.13
CA ASP A 77 16.29 -17.18 -6.25
C ASP A 77 16.05 -15.93 -5.39
N GLN A 78 14.80 -15.46 -5.28
CA GLN A 78 14.47 -14.28 -4.49
C GLN A 78 14.55 -14.60 -3.00
N ILE A 79 14.03 -15.76 -2.59
CA ILE A 79 14.13 -16.25 -1.20
C ILE A 79 15.61 -16.37 -0.81
N TYR A 80 16.43 -17.02 -1.64
CA TYR A 80 17.87 -17.16 -1.40
C TYR A 80 18.59 -15.81 -1.29
N LYS A 81 18.30 -14.85 -2.17
CA LYS A 81 18.89 -13.49 -2.12
C LYS A 81 18.48 -12.72 -0.87
N ILE A 82 17.24 -12.87 -0.40
CA ILE A 82 16.76 -12.22 0.84
C ILE A 82 17.48 -12.82 2.05
N LEU A 83 17.51 -14.16 2.17
CA LEU A 83 18.20 -14.85 3.27
C LEU A 83 19.69 -14.51 3.31
N LYS A 84 20.39 -14.60 2.17
CA LYS A 84 21.81 -14.27 2.06
C LYS A 84 22.10 -12.82 2.48
N LYS A 85 21.30 -11.85 2.04
CA LYS A 85 21.43 -10.46 2.49
C LYS A 85 21.14 -10.26 3.97
N GLY A 86 20.20 -11.03 4.53
CA GLY A 86 19.93 -11.04 5.97
C GLY A 86 21.17 -11.44 6.78
N ILE A 87 21.91 -12.45 6.33
CA ILE A 87 23.18 -12.87 6.94
C ILE A 87 24.28 -11.82 6.74
N GLU A 88 24.47 -11.32 5.51
CA GLU A 88 25.47 -10.29 5.20
C GLU A 88 25.26 -8.98 5.99
N GLN A 89 24.03 -8.67 6.38
CA GLN A 89 23.68 -7.50 7.20
C GLN A 89 23.62 -7.80 8.71
N GLY A 90 23.86 -9.04 9.14
CA GLY A 90 23.76 -9.45 10.56
C GLY A 90 22.34 -9.41 11.12
N LEU A 91 21.32 -9.40 10.26
CA LEU A 91 19.90 -9.44 10.63
C LEU A 91 19.41 -10.85 10.97
N LEU A 92 20.09 -11.87 10.43
CA LEU A 92 19.82 -13.29 10.64
C LEU A 92 21.15 -14.04 10.75
N SER A 93 21.25 -14.99 11.67
CA SER A 93 22.36 -15.94 11.74
C SER A 93 22.01 -17.28 11.07
N GLU A 94 23.00 -18.12 10.80
CA GLU A 94 22.78 -19.48 10.31
C GLU A 94 21.90 -20.29 11.29
N SER A 95 22.12 -20.11 12.60
CA SER A 95 21.31 -20.73 13.67
C SER A 95 19.85 -20.26 13.70
N ASP A 96 19.54 -19.03 13.25
CA ASP A 96 18.15 -18.58 13.12
C ASP A 96 17.44 -19.29 11.97
N ILE A 97 18.17 -19.60 10.89
CA ILE A 97 17.66 -20.34 9.73
C ILE A 97 17.44 -21.81 10.07
N GLU A 98 18.39 -22.45 10.77
CA GLU A 98 18.21 -23.81 11.29
C GLU A 98 16.97 -23.90 12.19
N ARG A 99 16.82 -22.96 13.15
CA ARG A 99 15.67 -22.90 14.05
C ARG A 99 14.33 -22.61 13.35
N MET A 100 14.36 -22.00 12.16
CA MET A 100 13.17 -21.83 11.32
C MET A 100 12.81 -23.08 10.51
N MET A 101 13.76 -23.98 10.24
CA MET A 101 13.51 -25.22 9.50
C MET A 101 13.17 -26.43 10.39
N GLY A 102 13.59 -26.42 11.66
CA GLY A 102 13.19 -27.40 12.68
C GLY A 102 14.36 -28.13 13.35
#